data_AF-A0A2V8ME61-F1
#
_entry.id   AF-A0A2V8ME61-F1
#
_cell.length_a   1.000
_cell.length_b   1.000
_cell.length_c   1.000
_cell.angle_alpha   90.00
_cell.angle_beta   90.00
_cell.angle_gamma   90.00
#
_symmetry.space_group_name_H-M   'P 1'
#
loop_
_entity.id
_entity.type
_entity.pdbx_description
1 polymer ?
#
loop_
_entity_poly.entity_id
_entity_poly.type
_entity_poly.pdbx_seq_one_letter_code
_entity_poly.pdbx_strand_id
1 'polypeptide(L)'
;MNGYVVSVFSSVLLLTGIAVETNAQNAAAEAQAHVAKARAVAYRPDHDISDTFDSMCNPLKPGATQISGAPVQGPRAPRSKEPYAWWAPPAKVFDNLYYVGTSNENNQSVWAVTTSDGIILIDSAYDYTVKELITNGLKKAGLDPAQIKYVVLHHAHGDRYFGAKYLQDTYRARLIMSEADWNVITKSTDPAELKPKKDIVATDGMKLTLGDTTLTLYITPGHTPGTLSTLVPLKDGNQRHLGYLLGGRGAEMSDYGVPYFPDMATAMRTWIASIKRFHDIAQKAGADTFLSIHPQHDKTFDKLTAVRFRKPGAPHPFVNKEFIENHVTVMTECMEAQLAWLKSGSN
;
A
#
# COMPACT_ATOMS: atom_id res chain seq x y z
N MET A 1 3.88 72.21 31.03
CA MET A 1 4.50 72.16 29.69
C MET A 1 4.93 70.73 29.41
N ASN A 2 4.59 70.28 28.20
CA ASN A 2 4.47 68.89 27.75
C ASN A 2 5.66 67.97 28.02
N GLY A 3 5.34 66.72 28.39
CA GLY A 3 6.23 65.58 28.27
C GLY A 3 6.20 64.98 26.87
N TYR A 4 7.34 64.40 26.46
CA TYR A 4 7.44 63.51 25.31
C TYR A 4 8.06 62.20 25.76
N VAL A 5 7.24 61.15 25.82
CA VAL A 5 7.68 59.75 25.80
C VAL A 5 7.53 59.31 24.35
N VAL A 6 8.64 59.18 23.63
CA VAL A 6 8.65 58.63 22.27
C VAL A 6 8.57 57.11 22.36
N SER A 7 7.53 56.57 21.74
CA SER A 7 7.20 55.15 21.67
C SER A 7 8.23 54.40 20.81
N VAL A 8 8.94 53.43 21.38
CA VAL A 8 9.77 52.45 20.65
C VAL A 8 8.99 51.15 20.57
N PHE A 9 8.04 51.07 19.64
CA PHE A 9 7.31 49.84 19.32
C PHE A 9 6.98 49.83 17.82
N SER A 10 7.96 49.56 16.95
CA SER A 10 7.70 49.30 15.52
C SER A 10 8.80 48.55 14.75
N SER A 11 9.79 47.94 15.42
CA SER A 11 10.92 47.28 14.74
C SER A 11 10.91 45.75 14.81
N VAL A 12 10.08 45.17 15.70
CA VAL A 12 10.04 43.71 15.92
C VAL A 12 9.10 43.00 14.93
N LEU A 13 8.01 43.67 14.49
CA LEU A 13 7.00 43.08 13.59
C LEU A 13 7.46 42.90 12.13
N LEU A 14 8.36 43.76 11.63
CA LEU A 14 8.88 43.68 10.25
C LEU A 14 9.91 42.56 10.06
N LEU A 15 10.78 42.32 11.05
CA LEU A 15 11.80 41.27 10.98
C LEU A 15 11.19 39.87 11.09
N THR A 16 10.12 39.70 11.89
CA THR A 16 9.40 38.43 11.98
C THR A 16 8.64 38.08 10.70
N GLY A 17 8.08 39.07 10.00
CA GLY A 17 7.38 38.84 8.72
C GLY A 17 8.31 38.34 7.61
N ILE A 18 9.47 38.98 7.45
CA ILE A 18 10.46 38.61 6.43
C ILE A 18 11.03 37.19 6.68
N ALA A 19 11.31 36.85 7.93
CA ALA A 19 11.83 35.52 8.28
C ALA A 19 10.82 34.39 8.01
N VAL A 20 9.54 34.61 8.30
CA VAL A 20 8.47 33.64 8.04
C VAL A 20 8.24 33.44 6.53
N GLU A 21 8.20 34.52 5.75
CA GLU A 21 8.06 34.45 4.29
C GLU A 21 9.24 33.72 3.63
N THR A 22 10.47 34.03 4.07
CA THR A 22 11.69 33.38 3.53
C THR A 22 11.69 31.87 3.82
N ASN A 23 11.24 31.46 5.02
CA ASN A 23 11.18 30.05 5.40
C ASN A 23 10.11 29.28 4.59
N ALA A 24 8.95 29.90 4.36
CA ALA A 24 7.89 29.31 3.54
C ALA A 24 8.32 29.15 2.06
N GLN A 25 9.02 30.14 1.50
CA GLN A 25 9.57 30.09 0.14
C GLN A 25 10.61 28.98 -0.01
N ASN A 26 11.50 28.81 0.96
CA ASN A 26 12.51 27.75 0.95
C ASN A 26 11.87 26.35 1.01
N ALA A 27 10.87 26.17 1.86
CA ALA A 27 10.15 24.90 1.97
C ALA A 27 9.34 24.57 0.71
N ALA A 28 8.74 25.57 0.04
CA ALA A 28 8.12 25.37 -1.26
C ALA A 28 9.15 24.99 -2.35
N ALA A 29 10.34 25.58 -2.35
CA ALA A 29 11.40 25.21 -3.28
C ALA A 29 11.91 23.77 -3.03
N GLU A 30 12.05 23.38 -1.76
CA GLU A 30 12.41 22.01 -1.34
C GLU A 30 11.39 21.00 -1.88
N ALA A 31 10.10 21.24 -1.65
CA ALA A 31 9.04 20.36 -2.14
C ALA A 31 9.06 20.21 -3.67
N GLN A 32 9.30 21.30 -4.38
CA GLN A 32 9.31 21.31 -5.85
C GLN A 32 10.52 20.54 -6.40
N ALA A 33 11.66 20.56 -5.70
CA ALA A 33 12.82 19.75 -6.05
C ALA A 33 12.53 18.24 -5.91
N HIS A 34 11.82 17.85 -4.85
CA HIS A 34 11.36 16.47 -4.67
C HIS A 34 10.37 16.03 -5.74
N VAL A 35 9.37 16.87 -6.06
CA VAL A 35 8.42 16.61 -7.16
C VAL A 35 9.14 16.45 -8.50
N ALA A 36 10.17 17.26 -8.78
CA ALA A 36 10.94 17.16 -10.02
C ALA A 36 11.68 15.81 -10.13
N LYS A 37 12.28 15.32 -9.04
CA LYS A 37 12.92 14.00 -9.00
C LYS A 37 11.92 12.87 -9.23
N ALA A 38 10.78 12.90 -8.57
CA ALA A 38 9.71 11.92 -8.77
C ALA A 38 9.22 11.93 -10.23
N ARG A 39 8.98 13.12 -10.80
CA ARG A 39 8.52 13.28 -12.19
C ARG A 39 9.49 12.71 -13.20
N ALA A 40 10.80 12.83 -12.95
CA ALA A 40 11.85 12.35 -13.86
C ALA A 40 11.83 10.83 -14.08
N VAL A 41 11.26 10.06 -13.13
CA VAL A 41 11.19 8.59 -13.19
C VAL A 41 9.76 8.03 -13.25
N ALA A 42 8.75 8.90 -13.19
CA ALA A 42 7.34 8.51 -13.11
C ALA A 42 6.80 7.87 -14.41
N TYR A 43 7.39 8.16 -15.56
CA TYR A 43 6.94 7.61 -16.84
C TYR A 43 8.11 7.22 -17.74
N ARG A 44 8.03 5.99 -18.25
CA ARG A 44 8.75 5.47 -19.42
C ARG A 44 7.78 4.62 -20.24
N PRO A 45 7.97 4.44 -21.56
CA PRO A 45 7.09 3.62 -22.39
C PRO A 45 6.89 2.18 -21.90
N ASP A 46 7.86 1.63 -21.17
CA ASP A 46 7.85 0.28 -20.58
C ASP A 46 7.60 0.27 -19.05
N HIS A 47 7.50 1.45 -18.43
CA HIS A 47 7.30 1.65 -16.99
C HIS A 47 6.42 2.87 -16.73
N ASP A 48 5.11 2.67 -16.69
CA ASP A 48 4.18 3.75 -16.34
C ASP A 48 3.82 3.70 -14.85
N ILE A 49 4.33 4.66 -14.09
CA ILE A 49 4.09 4.85 -12.65
C ILE A 49 3.35 6.20 -12.42
N SER A 50 2.78 6.78 -13.48
CA SER A 50 2.11 8.09 -13.43
C SER A 50 0.95 8.13 -12.45
N ASP A 51 0.17 7.04 -12.33
CA ASP A 51 -0.93 6.96 -11.36
C ASP A 51 -0.43 7.10 -9.90
N THR A 52 0.73 6.53 -9.58
CA THR A 52 1.37 6.70 -8.26
C THR A 52 1.84 8.14 -8.08
N PHE A 53 2.45 8.73 -9.10
CA PHE A 53 2.89 10.11 -9.06
C PHE A 53 1.70 11.07 -8.83
N ASP A 54 0.66 10.98 -9.66
CA ASP A 54 -0.51 11.85 -9.59
C ASP A 54 -1.28 11.70 -8.27
N SER A 55 -1.29 10.51 -7.69
CA SER A 55 -1.95 10.27 -6.40
C SER A 55 -1.16 10.77 -5.17
N MET A 56 0.15 11.02 -5.29
CA MET A 56 1.02 11.34 -4.14
C MET A 56 1.78 12.66 -4.23
N CYS A 57 2.09 13.17 -5.43
CA CYS A 57 2.95 14.34 -5.65
C CYS A 57 2.17 15.66 -5.78
N ASN A 58 1.04 15.78 -5.08
CA ASN A 58 0.21 17.00 -5.05
C ASN A 58 0.03 17.47 -3.60
N PRO A 59 0.09 18.79 -3.31
CA PRO A 59 -0.06 19.29 -1.94
C PRO A 59 -1.30 18.73 -1.24
N LEU A 60 -1.12 18.31 0.02
CA LEU A 60 -2.24 17.95 0.88
C LEU A 60 -3.26 19.08 0.94
N LYS A 61 -4.54 18.72 0.89
CA LYS A 61 -5.62 19.66 1.20
C LYS A 61 -5.62 19.95 2.71
N PRO A 62 -6.12 21.13 3.14
CA PRO A 62 -6.20 21.43 4.56
C PRO A 62 -7.12 20.43 5.26
N GLY A 63 -6.68 19.90 6.39
CA GLY A 63 -7.45 18.91 7.17
C GLY A 63 -7.43 17.48 6.62
N ALA A 64 -6.60 17.16 5.62
CA ALA A 64 -6.45 15.80 5.13
C ALA A 64 -5.87 14.86 6.21
N THR A 65 -6.48 13.69 6.38
CA THR A 65 -6.01 12.63 7.29
C THR A 65 -5.16 11.57 6.60
N GLN A 66 -5.01 11.66 5.27
CA GLN A 66 -4.25 10.71 4.45
C GLN A 66 -3.63 11.40 3.22
N ILE A 67 -2.51 10.87 2.73
CA ILE A 67 -1.81 11.36 1.53
C ILE A 67 -2.43 10.82 0.23
N SER A 68 -3.08 9.66 0.27
CA SER A 68 -3.69 9.08 -0.93
C SER A 68 -4.92 9.89 -1.33
N GLY A 69 -5.01 10.31 -2.59
CA GLY A 69 -6.10 11.13 -3.17
C GLY A 69 -7.53 10.57 -3.06
N ALA A 70 -7.80 9.59 -2.20
CA ALA A 70 -9.16 9.32 -1.75
C ALA A 70 -9.63 10.50 -0.87
N PRO A 71 -10.81 11.09 -1.17
CA PRO A 71 -11.40 12.09 -0.29
C PRO A 71 -11.45 11.55 1.14
N VAL A 72 -11.41 12.46 2.13
CA VAL A 72 -11.96 12.19 3.47
C VAL A 72 -13.30 11.47 3.23
N GLN A 73 -13.40 10.21 3.63
CA GLN A 73 -14.63 9.45 3.40
C GLN A 73 -15.74 10.17 4.20
N GLY A 74 -16.55 10.96 3.50
CA GLY A 74 -17.93 11.20 3.93
C GLY A 74 -18.67 9.87 4.06
N PRO A 75 -19.97 9.87 4.43
CA PRO A 75 -20.75 8.63 4.50
C PRO A 75 -20.52 7.83 3.23
N ARG A 76 -19.90 6.65 3.39
CA ARG A 76 -19.42 5.83 2.29
C ARG A 76 -20.55 5.66 1.29
N ALA A 77 -20.33 6.07 0.04
CA ALA A 77 -21.29 5.82 -1.02
C ALA A 77 -21.70 4.33 -0.98
N PRO A 78 -22.98 3.98 -1.20
CA PRO A 78 -23.42 2.60 -1.11
C PRO A 78 -22.51 1.72 -1.96
N ARG A 79 -21.78 0.80 -1.30
CA ARG A 79 -20.87 -0.09 -2.01
C ARG A 79 -21.71 -0.87 -3.02
N SER A 80 -21.36 -0.74 -4.31
CA SER A 80 -22.10 -1.40 -5.37
C SER A 80 -22.05 -2.91 -5.16
N LYS A 81 -23.23 -3.52 -4.99
CA LYS A 81 -23.37 -4.98 -5.00
C LYS A 81 -23.28 -5.55 -6.40
N GLU A 82 -23.27 -4.71 -7.43
CA GLU A 82 -23.20 -5.13 -8.83
C GLU A 82 -21.81 -5.66 -9.16
N PRO A 83 -21.65 -6.96 -9.48
CA PRO A 83 -20.35 -7.55 -9.73
C PRO A 83 -19.57 -6.87 -10.85
N TYR A 84 -20.24 -6.35 -11.88
CA TYR A 84 -19.58 -5.74 -13.04
C TYR A 84 -18.70 -4.53 -12.68
N ALA A 85 -19.04 -3.79 -11.62
CA ALA A 85 -18.34 -2.58 -11.20
C ALA A 85 -16.92 -2.86 -10.63
N TRP A 86 -16.71 -4.04 -10.08
CA TRP A 86 -15.47 -4.38 -9.36
C TRP A 86 -14.90 -5.77 -9.68
N TRP A 87 -15.58 -6.60 -10.45
CA TRP A 87 -15.10 -7.94 -10.74
C TRP A 87 -13.98 -7.95 -11.79
N ALA A 88 -13.00 -8.81 -11.59
CA ALA A 88 -11.99 -9.16 -12.58
C ALA A 88 -11.90 -10.69 -12.73
N PRO A 89 -11.64 -11.22 -13.94
CA PRO A 89 -11.34 -12.63 -14.08
C PRO A 89 -10.04 -12.96 -13.33
N PRO A 90 -9.98 -14.10 -12.60
CA PRO A 90 -8.74 -14.54 -11.98
C PRO A 90 -7.71 -14.88 -13.07
N ALA A 91 -6.43 -14.68 -12.77
CA ALA A 91 -5.37 -14.89 -13.75
C ALA A 91 -4.16 -15.57 -13.10
N LYS A 92 -3.61 -16.58 -13.79
CA LYS A 92 -2.30 -17.13 -13.43
C LYS A 92 -1.22 -16.14 -13.88
N VAL A 93 -0.37 -15.73 -12.94
CA VAL A 93 0.69 -14.74 -13.18
C VAL A 93 2.05 -15.42 -13.29
N PHE A 94 2.41 -16.18 -12.27
CA PHE A 94 3.57 -17.08 -12.25
C PHE A 94 3.09 -18.52 -12.06
N ASP A 95 4.00 -19.49 -12.13
CA ASP A 95 3.63 -20.90 -11.89
C ASP A 95 2.99 -21.14 -10.54
N ASN A 96 3.36 -20.34 -9.55
CA ASN A 96 2.87 -20.42 -8.19
C ASN A 96 2.13 -19.16 -7.70
N LEU A 97 1.72 -18.25 -8.60
CA LEU A 97 1.03 -17.00 -8.22
C LEU A 97 -0.19 -16.74 -9.10
N TYR A 98 -1.32 -16.45 -8.46
CA TYR A 98 -2.57 -16.10 -9.12
C TYR A 98 -3.11 -14.78 -8.60
N TYR A 99 -3.64 -13.97 -9.50
CA TYR A 99 -4.44 -12.79 -9.18
C TYR A 99 -5.89 -13.20 -8.97
N VAL A 100 -6.46 -12.81 -7.83
CA VAL A 100 -7.88 -13.03 -7.47
C VAL A 100 -8.50 -11.76 -6.86
N GLY A 101 -8.04 -10.59 -7.30
CA GLY A 101 -8.48 -9.27 -6.84
C GLY A 101 -9.61 -8.64 -7.66
N THR A 102 -9.93 -7.38 -7.36
CA THR A 102 -10.97 -6.60 -8.06
C THR A 102 -10.41 -5.87 -9.28
N SER A 103 -11.29 -5.39 -10.15
CA SER A 103 -11.02 -4.35 -11.15
C SER A 103 -11.41 -2.94 -10.63
N ASN A 104 -11.29 -1.95 -11.53
CA ASN A 104 -11.92 -0.63 -11.55
C ASN A 104 -12.29 -0.02 -10.17
N GLU A 105 -13.54 -0.17 -9.72
CA GLU A 105 -14.12 0.68 -8.66
C GLU A 105 -13.62 0.37 -7.25
N ASN A 106 -13.14 -0.85 -6.99
CA ASN A 106 -12.61 -1.22 -5.67
C ASN A 106 -11.07 -1.28 -5.64
N ASN A 107 -10.42 -1.43 -6.81
CA ASN A 107 -8.96 -1.39 -6.96
C ASN A 107 -8.24 -2.20 -5.86
N GLN A 108 -8.37 -3.51 -5.78
CA GLN A 108 -7.75 -4.32 -4.73
C GLN A 108 -7.05 -5.50 -5.37
N SER A 109 -5.74 -5.61 -5.17
CA SER A 109 -5.07 -6.86 -5.47
C SER A 109 -5.27 -7.83 -4.32
N VAL A 110 -5.61 -9.06 -4.67
CA VAL A 110 -5.53 -10.21 -3.77
C VAL A 110 -4.71 -11.25 -4.51
N TRP A 111 -3.66 -11.75 -3.85
CA TRP A 111 -2.75 -12.71 -4.46
C TRP A 111 -2.90 -14.07 -3.79
N ALA A 112 -3.01 -15.12 -4.60
CA ALA A 112 -2.99 -16.50 -4.15
C ALA A 112 -1.66 -17.15 -4.54
N VAL A 113 -0.84 -17.46 -3.55
CA VAL A 113 0.42 -18.19 -3.71
C VAL A 113 0.14 -19.68 -3.53
N THR A 114 0.29 -20.47 -4.59
CA THR A 114 0.14 -21.92 -4.52
C THR A 114 1.45 -22.57 -4.11
N THR A 115 1.37 -23.63 -3.33
CA THR A 115 2.51 -24.38 -2.79
C THR A 115 2.21 -25.87 -2.89
N SER A 116 3.19 -26.73 -2.55
CA SER A 116 2.94 -28.18 -2.47
C SER A 116 1.89 -28.58 -1.41
N ASP A 117 1.68 -27.75 -0.37
CA ASP A 117 0.90 -28.11 0.82
C ASP A 117 -0.37 -27.25 0.99
N GLY A 118 -0.67 -26.42 -0.01
CA GLY A 118 -1.87 -25.58 -0.06
C GLY A 118 -1.61 -24.17 -0.56
N ILE A 119 -2.51 -23.26 -0.21
CA ILE A 119 -2.55 -21.88 -0.72
C ILE A 119 -2.34 -20.91 0.44
N ILE A 120 -1.43 -19.95 0.23
CA ILE A 120 -1.32 -18.74 1.06
C ILE A 120 -2.01 -17.61 0.30
N LEU A 121 -3.03 -17.01 0.91
CA LEU A 121 -3.63 -15.79 0.42
C LEU A 121 -2.92 -14.56 0.99
N ILE A 122 -2.82 -13.54 0.17
CA ILE A 122 -2.39 -12.21 0.55
C ILE A 122 -3.60 -11.30 0.40
N ASP A 123 -4.04 -10.77 1.53
CA ASP A 123 -5.28 -10.03 1.75
C ASP A 123 -6.57 -10.82 1.48
N SER A 124 -7.70 -10.21 1.83
CA SER A 124 -9.02 -10.86 1.81
C SER A 124 -10.12 -10.07 1.11
N ALA A 125 -9.79 -8.91 0.53
CA ALA A 125 -10.77 -7.97 -0.04
C ALA A 125 -11.88 -7.61 0.97
N TYR A 126 -13.05 -7.23 0.47
CA TYR A 126 -14.23 -6.93 1.27
C TYR A 126 -15.12 -8.15 1.52
N ASP A 127 -15.92 -8.08 2.57
CA ASP A 127 -16.93 -9.07 2.97
C ASP A 127 -17.94 -9.41 1.86
N TYR A 128 -18.36 -8.43 1.07
CA TYR A 128 -19.32 -8.62 -0.01
C TYR A 128 -18.69 -9.11 -1.33
N THR A 129 -17.36 -9.04 -1.47
CA THR A 129 -16.65 -9.47 -2.68
C THR A 129 -15.89 -10.78 -2.48
N VAL A 130 -15.46 -11.09 -1.26
CA VAL A 130 -14.55 -12.20 -0.93
C VAL A 130 -15.00 -13.55 -1.51
N LYS A 131 -16.29 -13.88 -1.46
CA LYS A 131 -16.80 -15.14 -2.01
C LYS A 131 -16.66 -15.19 -3.53
N GLU A 132 -16.99 -14.11 -4.24
CA GLU A 132 -16.88 -14.13 -5.70
C GLU A 132 -15.41 -14.07 -6.16
N LEU A 133 -14.62 -13.19 -5.55
CA LEU A 133 -13.22 -12.97 -5.91
C LEU A 133 -12.34 -14.16 -5.55
N ILE A 134 -12.44 -14.64 -4.32
CA ILE A 134 -11.52 -15.66 -3.79
C ILE A 134 -12.09 -17.05 -3.99
N THR A 135 -13.26 -17.37 -3.42
CA THR A 135 -13.82 -18.72 -3.52
C THR A 135 -14.13 -19.11 -4.96
N ASN A 136 -14.90 -18.27 -5.67
CA ASN A 136 -15.26 -18.58 -7.05
C ASN A 136 -14.10 -18.29 -8.01
N GLY A 137 -13.27 -17.27 -7.74
CA GLY A 137 -12.08 -17.00 -8.55
C GLY A 137 -11.04 -18.11 -8.52
N LEU A 138 -10.71 -18.67 -7.34
CA LEU A 138 -9.82 -19.82 -7.24
C LEU A 138 -10.37 -21.03 -8.01
N LYS A 139 -11.67 -21.33 -7.87
CA LYS A 139 -12.32 -22.41 -8.66
C LYS A 139 -12.22 -22.17 -10.16
N LYS A 140 -12.50 -20.94 -10.62
CA LYS A 140 -12.38 -20.54 -12.03
C LYS A 140 -10.94 -20.66 -12.53
N ALA A 141 -9.95 -20.46 -11.67
CA ALA A 141 -8.53 -20.66 -11.97
C ALA A 141 -8.07 -22.13 -11.90
N GLY A 142 -8.99 -23.08 -11.65
CA GLY A 142 -8.67 -24.50 -11.51
C GLY A 142 -8.04 -24.89 -10.17
N LEU A 143 -8.15 -24.03 -9.15
CA LEU A 143 -7.64 -24.27 -7.80
C LEU A 143 -8.79 -24.63 -6.86
N ASP A 144 -8.47 -25.36 -5.78
CA ASP A 144 -9.42 -25.71 -4.74
C ASP A 144 -9.33 -24.73 -3.56
N PRO A 145 -10.37 -23.91 -3.28
CA PRO A 145 -10.40 -23.00 -2.13
C PRO A 145 -10.24 -23.71 -0.78
N ALA A 146 -10.58 -24.99 -0.65
CA ALA A 146 -10.35 -25.74 0.59
C ALA A 146 -8.86 -25.93 0.92
N GLN A 147 -7.97 -25.64 -0.03
CA GLN A 147 -6.53 -25.62 0.17
C GLN A 147 -6.00 -24.31 0.77
N ILE A 148 -6.82 -23.29 1.00
CA ILE A 148 -6.39 -22.07 1.71
C ILE A 148 -5.98 -22.45 3.14
N LYS A 149 -4.69 -22.24 3.48
CA LYS A 149 -4.14 -22.53 4.82
C LYS A 149 -3.89 -21.26 5.62
N TYR A 150 -3.36 -20.24 4.96
CA TYR A 150 -2.98 -18.97 5.59
C TYR A 150 -3.54 -17.78 4.80
N VAL A 151 -3.89 -16.71 5.51
CA VAL A 151 -4.16 -15.39 4.95
C VAL A 151 -3.24 -14.39 5.64
N VAL A 152 -2.34 -13.76 4.88
CA VAL A 152 -1.53 -12.64 5.36
C VAL A 152 -2.30 -11.35 5.09
N LEU A 153 -2.68 -10.63 6.14
CA LEU A 153 -3.36 -9.35 6.05
C LEU A 153 -2.33 -8.23 6.15
N HIS A 154 -2.21 -7.42 5.10
CA HIS A 154 -1.16 -6.42 5.01
C HIS A 154 -1.37 -5.21 5.89
N HIS A 155 -2.61 -4.79 6.12
CA HIS A 155 -2.92 -3.71 7.07
C HIS A 155 -4.38 -3.70 7.52
N ALA A 156 -4.67 -2.96 8.58
CA ALA A 156 -6.00 -2.88 9.20
C ALA A 156 -7.02 -1.96 8.49
N HIS A 157 -7.07 -1.96 7.15
CA HIS A 157 -8.16 -1.32 6.40
C HIS A 157 -9.16 -2.36 5.91
N GLY A 158 -10.44 -1.98 5.91
CA GLY A 158 -11.53 -2.90 5.58
C GLY A 158 -11.43 -3.50 4.17
N ASP A 159 -10.71 -2.82 3.28
CA ASP A 159 -10.44 -3.22 1.91
C ASP A 159 -9.39 -4.34 1.82
N ARG A 160 -8.71 -4.65 2.93
CA ARG A 160 -7.81 -5.79 3.12
C ARG A 160 -8.40 -6.90 3.98
N TYR A 161 -9.13 -6.57 5.05
CA TYR A 161 -9.48 -7.55 6.08
C TYR A 161 -10.97 -7.89 6.24
N PHE A 162 -11.93 -7.14 5.66
CA PHE A 162 -13.35 -7.44 5.88
C PHE A 162 -13.77 -8.83 5.34
N GLY A 163 -13.08 -9.35 4.33
CA GLY A 163 -13.29 -10.72 3.87
C GLY A 163 -12.67 -11.79 4.78
N ALA A 164 -11.81 -11.43 5.73
CA ALA A 164 -10.98 -12.39 6.46
C ALA A 164 -11.81 -13.30 7.39
N LYS A 165 -12.88 -12.78 8.00
CA LYS A 165 -13.77 -13.59 8.83
C LYS A 165 -14.43 -14.70 8.01
N TYR A 166 -14.89 -14.40 6.80
CA TYR A 166 -15.46 -15.40 5.89
C TYR A 166 -14.46 -16.53 5.59
N LEU A 167 -13.20 -16.18 5.31
CA LEU A 167 -12.14 -17.16 5.03
C LEU A 167 -11.81 -18.00 6.26
N GLN A 168 -11.75 -17.38 7.45
CA GLN A 168 -11.51 -18.05 8.72
C GLN A 168 -12.66 -19.03 9.08
N ASP A 169 -13.91 -18.62 8.89
CA ASP A 169 -15.08 -19.43 9.23
C ASP A 169 -15.31 -20.57 8.21
N THR A 170 -15.11 -20.28 6.91
CA THR A 170 -15.39 -21.22 5.82
C THR A 170 -14.26 -22.23 5.60
N TYR A 171 -13.01 -21.77 5.61
CA TYR A 171 -11.84 -22.59 5.24
C TYR A 171 -10.94 -22.94 6.42
N ARG A 172 -11.25 -22.42 7.62
CA ARG A 172 -10.38 -22.55 8.81
C ARG A 172 -8.97 -22.01 8.56
N ALA A 173 -8.87 -21.05 7.64
CA ALA A 173 -7.61 -20.40 7.32
C ALA A 173 -7.06 -19.66 8.55
N ARG A 174 -5.75 -19.79 8.77
CA ARG A 174 -5.05 -19.10 9.85
C ARG A 174 -4.72 -17.68 9.40
N LEU A 175 -5.07 -16.70 10.20
CA LEU A 175 -4.89 -15.28 9.84
C LEU A 175 -3.60 -14.75 10.46
N ILE A 176 -2.79 -14.07 9.65
CA ILE A 176 -1.51 -13.49 10.07
C ILE A 176 -1.59 -11.99 9.86
N MET A 177 -1.34 -11.23 10.93
CA MET A 177 -1.24 -9.77 10.90
C MET A 177 -0.33 -9.32 12.05
N SER A 178 0.22 -8.10 11.98
CA SER A 178 1.03 -7.57 13.08
C SER A 178 0.19 -7.33 14.35
N GLU A 179 0.86 -7.29 15.50
CA GLU A 179 0.21 -6.99 16.78
C GLU A 179 -0.45 -5.60 16.76
N ALA A 180 0.22 -4.62 16.17
CA ALA A 180 -0.26 -3.24 16.14
C ALA A 180 -1.57 -3.13 15.35
N ASP A 181 -1.71 -3.83 14.24
CA ASP A 181 -2.94 -3.80 13.44
C ASP A 181 -4.04 -4.71 14.00
N TRP A 182 -3.70 -5.79 14.73
CA TRP A 182 -4.69 -6.52 15.53
C TRP A 182 -5.34 -5.59 16.57
N ASN A 183 -4.54 -4.69 17.15
CA ASN A 183 -5.04 -3.69 18.09
C ASN A 183 -5.90 -2.61 17.41
N VAL A 184 -5.60 -2.24 16.15
CA VAL A 184 -6.46 -1.35 15.36
C VAL A 184 -7.84 -1.99 15.14
N ILE A 185 -7.90 -3.23 14.62
CA ILE A 185 -9.18 -3.94 14.41
C ILE A 185 -9.97 -4.06 15.73
N THR A 186 -9.28 -4.32 16.84
CA THR A 186 -9.93 -4.45 18.16
C THR A 186 -10.59 -3.13 18.58
N LYS A 187 -9.92 -1.99 18.36
CA LYS A 187 -10.39 -0.66 18.78
C LYS A 187 -11.31 0.03 17.78
N SER A 188 -11.37 -0.44 16.54
CA SER A 188 -12.13 0.23 15.49
C SER A 188 -13.63 0.23 15.75
N THR A 189 -14.34 1.18 15.14
CA THR A 189 -15.81 1.23 15.17
C THR A 189 -16.46 0.32 14.13
N ASP A 190 -15.70 -0.61 13.54
CA ASP A 190 -16.23 -1.55 12.56
C ASP A 190 -17.29 -2.47 13.17
N PRO A 191 -18.31 -2.88 12.38
CA PRO A 191 -19.27 -3.88 12.80
C PRO A 191 -18.59 -5.18 13.25
N ALA A 192 -19.03 -5.75 14.38
CA ALA A 192 -18.40 -6.93 14.98
C ALA A 192 -18.43 -8.15 14.05
N GLU A 193 -19.44 -8.25 13.20
CA GLU A 193 -19.59 -9.28 12.16
C GLU A 193 -18.55 -9.19 11.04
N LEU A 194 -17.82 -8.08 10.91
CA LEU A 194 -16.72 -7.94 9.94
C LEU A 194 -15.36 -8.25 10.58
N LYS A 195 -15.27 -8.28 11.90
CA LYS A 195 -14.02 -8.49 12.63
C LYS A 195 -13.66 -9.97 12.70
N PRO A 196 -12.54 -10.41 12.11
CA PRO A 196 -12.07 -11.78 12.29
C PRO A 196 -11.58 -12.00 13.73
N LYS A 197 -11.49 -13.27 14.14
CA LYS A 197 -10.83 -13.61 15.41
C LYS A 197 -9.31 -13.43 15.25
N LYS A 198 -8.70 -12.68 16.18
CA LYS A 198 -7.24 -12.59 16.31
C LYS A 198 -6.62 -13.98 16.33
N ASP A 199 -5.56 -14.14 15.55
CA ASP A 199 -4.90 -15.43 15.40
C ASP A 199 -3.37 -15.29 15.51
N ILE A 200 -2.63 -15.36 14.41
CA ILE A 200 -1.18 -15.31 14.43
C ILE A 200 -0.69 -13.86 14.41
N VAL A 201 0.27 -13.56 15.29
CA VAL A 201 0.95 -12.27 15.37
C VAL A 201 2.23 -12.33 14.56
N ALA A 202 2.32 -11.53 13.50
CA ALA A 202 3.51 -11.40 12.69
C ALA A 202 4.62 -10.64 13.43
N THR A 203 5.86 -11.11 13.29
CA THR A 203 7.07 -10.41 13.74
C THR A 203 7.88 -9.90 12.53
N ASP A 204 8.73 -8.90 12.74
CA ASP A 204 9.61 -8.41 11.67
C ASP A 204 10.58 -9.50 11.21
N GLY A 205 10.66 -9.73 9.90
CA GLY A 205 11.46 -10.82 9.31
C GLY A 205 10.85 -12.21 9.47
N MET A 206 9.58 -12.33 9.90
CA MET A 206 8.92 -13.62 10.08
C MET A 206 8.91 -14.43 8.78
N LYS A 207 9.34 -15.69 8.86
CA LYS A 207 9.25 -16.66 7.75
C LYS A 207 7.94 -17.44 7.86
N LEU A 208 7.12 -17.38 6.83
CA LEU A 208 5.93 -18.21 6.66
C LEU A 208 6.23 -19.29 5.62
N THR A 209 6.49 -20.50 6.08
CA THR A 209 6.72 -21.67 5.22
C THR A 209 5.46 -22.50 5.12
N LEU A 210 5.04 -22.80 3.88
CA LEU A 210 4.02 -23.79 3.57
C LEU A 210 4.54 -24.63 2.40
N GLY A 211 4.74 -25.92 2.63
CA GLY A 211 5.34 -26.81 1.65
C GLY A 211 6.70 -26.30 1.14
N ASP A 212 6.82 -26.24 -0.17
CA ASP A 212 8.04 -25.82 -0.89
C ASP A 212 8.26 -24.30 -1.00
N THR A 213 7.43 -23.48 -0.35
CA THR A 213 7.45 -22.01 -0.50
C THR A 213 7.57 -21.33 0.85
N THR A 214 8.44 -20.31 0.95
CA THR A 214 8.62 -19.50 2.16
C THR A 214 8.48 -18.01 1.85
N LEU A 215 7.41 -17.39 2.32
CA LEU A 215 7.25 -15.93 2.31
C LEU A 215 8.02 -15.33 3.49
N THR A 216 8.53 -14.11 3.34
CA THR A 216 9.13 -13.36 4.46
C THR A 216 8.36 -12.06 4.67
N LEU A 217 7.88 -11.84 5.90
CA LEU A 217 7.03 -10.72 6.29
C LEU A 217 7.86 -9.69 7.09
N TYR A 218 7.71 -8.42 6.75
CA TYR A 218 8.40 -7.31 7.42
C TYR A 218 7.37 -6.28 7.90
N ILE A 219 7.58 -5.72 9.07
CA ILE A 219 6.72 -4.68 9.64
C ILE A 219 7.16 -3.32 9.08
N THR A 220 6.28 -2.67 8.32
CA THR A 220 6.53 -1.44 7.55
C THR A 220 5.51 -0.35 7.90
N PRO A 221 5.51 0.15 9.14
CA PRO A 221 4.49 1.09 9.63
C PRO A 221 4.50 2.41 8.86
N GLY A 222 3.37 3.12 8.93
CA GLY A 222 3.21 4.46 8.36
C GLY A 222 1.85 4.65 7.68
N HIS A 223 1.43 3.65 6.90
CA HIS A 223 0.06 3.59 6.36
C HIS A 223 -0.93 3.16 7.44
N THR A 224 -0.54 2.17 8.23
CA THR A 224 -1.15 1.89 9.53
C THR A 224 -0.01 1.67 10.54
N PRO A 225 -0.29 1.60 11.86
CA PRO A 225 0.73 1.34 12.87
C PRO A 225 1.43 -0.02 12.71
N GLY A 226 0.81 -0.96 12.00
CA GLY A 226 1.24 -2.33 11.90
C GLY A 226 1.33 -2.90 10.49
N THR A 227 1.34 -2.05 9.45
CA THR A 227 1.44 -2.49 8.05
C THR A 227 2.55 -3.53 7.89
N LEU A 228 2.28 -4.58 7.11
CA LEU A 228 3.26 -5.56 6.68
C LEU A 228 3.70 -5.27 5.24
N SER A 229 4.89 -5.75 4.87
CA SER A 229 5.33 -5.92 3.48
C SER A 229 5.91 -7.32 3.32
N THR A 230 5.85 -7.88 2.12
CA THR A 230 6.16 -9.29 1.89
C THR A 230 7.15 -9.48 0.76
N LEU A 231 8.14 -10.36 0.99
CA LEU A 231 8.92 -10.98 -0.07
C LEU A 231 8.28 -12.31 -0.48
N VAL A 232 7.95 -12.47 -1.75
CA VAL A 232 7.22 -13.62 -2.29
C VAL A 232 8.10 -14.38 -3.29
N PRO A 233 8.51 -15.63 -3.03
CA PRO A 233 9.21 -16.43 -4.04
C PRO A 233 8.29 -16.79 -5.21
N LEU A 234 8.77 -16.56 -6.44
CA LEU A 234 8.01 -16.73 -7.67
C LEU A 234 8.71 -17.68 -8.63
N LYS A 235 7.94 -18.48 -9.37
CA LYS A 235 8.43 -19.51 -10.28
C LYS A 235 7.95 -19.24 -11.71
N ASP A 236 8.86 -19.21 -12.68
CA ASP A 236 8.55 -19.14 -14.11
C ASP A 236 9.33 -20.24 -14.85
N GLY A 237 8.74 -21.44 -14.92
CA GLY A 237 9.43 -22.66 -15.32
C GLY A 237 10.67 -22.92 -14.44
N ASN A 238 11.84 -22.90 -15.06
CA ASN A 238 13.12 -23.08 -14.36
C ASN A 238 13.67 -21.78 -13.76
N GLN A 239 13.08 -20.63 -14.06
CA GLN A 239 13.48 -19.34 -13.50
C GLN A 239 12.88 -19.13 -12.12
N ARG A 240 13.60 -18.39 -11.29
CA ARG A 240 13.20 -18.02 -9.92
C ARG A 240 13.30 -16.51 -9.80
N HIS A 241 12.22 -15.93 -9.32
CA HIS A 241 12.05 -14.50 -9.13
C HIS A 241 11.66 -14.23 -7.69
N LEU A 242 11.80 -12.98 -7.25
CA LEU A 242 11.42 -12.57 -5.90
C LEU A 242 10.55 -11.32 -5.99
N GLY A 243 9.30 -11.51 -5.59
CA GLY A 243 8.28 -10.48 -5.51
C GLY A 243 8.55 -9.50 -4.37
N TYR A 244 8.63 -8.22 -4.68
CA TYR A 244 8.52 -7.07 -3.79
C TYR A 244 7.05 -6.68 -3.69
N LEU A 245 6.41 -6.95 -2.56
CA LEU A 245 5.03 -6.54 -2.30
C LEU A 245 4.98 -5.58 -1.10
N LEU A 246 4.75 -4.31 -1.39
CA LEU A 246 4.61 -3.25 -0.39
C LEU A 246 3.16 -3.16 0.07
N GLY A 247 2.92 -3.32 1.38
CA GLY A 247 1.56 -3.41 1.90
C GLY A 247 0.90 -2.09 2.30
N GLY A 248 1.43 -0.91 1.97
CA GLY A 248 0.79 0.37 2.34
C GLY A 248 1.11 1.54 1.41
N ARG A 249 0.09 2.33 1.03
CA ARG A 249 0.17 3.38 -0.01
C ARG A 249 0.11 4.81 0.56
N GLY A 250 1.14 5.18 1.32
CA GLY A 250 1.29 6.52 1.88
C GLY A 250 1.05 6.56 3.39
N ALA A 251 1.27 7.74 3.97
CA ALA A 251 1.03 8.00 5.38
C ALA A 251 -0.45 8.31 5.64
N GLU A 252 -0.94 7.83 6.79
CA GLU A 252 -2.31 8.02 7.21
C GLU A 252 -2.39 8.18 8.73
N MET A 253 -3.30 9.04 9.18
CA MET A 253 -3.43 9.46 10.57
C MET A 253 -4.45 8.65 11.37
N SER A 254 -5.43 8.08 10.70
CA SER A 254 -6.52 7.34 11.32
C SER A 254 -7.42 6.69 10.29
N ASP A 255 -8.00 5.54 10.63
CA ASP A 255 -9.17 4.98 9.96
C ASP A 255 -10.14 4.39 11.00
N TYR A 256 -11.43 4.28 10.65
CA TYR A 256 -12.50 3.69 11.47
C TYR A 256 -12.51 4.12 12.95
N GLY A 257 -12.27 5.41 13.21
CA GLY A 257 -12.26 6.00 14.55
C GLY A 257 -11.03 5.71 15.39
N VAL A 258 -9.99 5.09 14.81
CA VAL A 258 -8.73 4.77 15.51
C VAL A 258 -7.62 5.73 15.06
N PRO A 259 -7.07 6.58 15.95
CA PRO A 259 -5.88 7.36 15.62
C PRO A 259 -4.64 6.47 15.57
N TYR A 260 -3.79 6.69 14.58
CA TYR A 260 -2.57 5.90 14.31
C TYR A 260 -1.29 6.59 14.81
N PHE A 261 -1.17 7.89 14.55
CA PHE A 261 0.03 8.68 14.83
C PHE A 261 -0.34 9.99 15.55
N PRO A 262 0.59 10.61 16.29
CA PRO A 262 0.32 11.88 16.98
C PRO A 262 0.15 13.06 16.02
N ASP A 263 0.86 13.04 14.89
CA ASP A 263 0.82 14.09 13.88
C ASP A 263 1.22 13.53 12.50
N MET A 264 0.81 14.24 11.44
CA MET A 264 1.03 13.82 10.06
C MET A 264 2.52 13.76 9.70
N ALA A 265 3.34 14.66 10.24
CA ALA A 265 4.78 14.65 9.96
C ALA A 265 5.44 13.38 10.50
N THR A 266 5.00 12.89 11.66
CA THR A 266 5.43 11.63 12.26
C THR A 266 4.98 10.44 11.42
N ALA A 267 3.74 10.43 10.91
CA ALA A 267 3.26 9.39 10.00
C ALA A 267 4.08 9.34 8.71
N MET A 268 4.32 10.49 8.06
CA MET A 268 5.11 10.60 6.83
C MET A 268 6.55 10.13 7.02
N ARG A 269 7.25 10.60 8.07
CA ARG A 269 8.62 10.15 8.37
C ARG A 269 8.71 8.66 8.65
N THR A 270 7.74 8.11 9.39
CA THR A 270 7.66 6.68 9.67
C THR A 270 7.49 5.88 8.38
N TRP A 271 6.58 6.30 7.51
CA TRP A 271 6.35 5.65 6.22
C TRP A 271 7.57 5.70 5.30
N ILE A 272 8.24 6.85 5.18
CA ILE A 272 9.47 7.00 4.38
C ILE A 272 10.55 6.03 4.89
N ALA A 273 10.77 5.99 6.20
CA ALA A 273 11.77 5.10 6.80
C ALA A 273 11.44 3.63 6.55
N SER A 274 10.17 3.24 6.67
CA SER A 274 9.70 1.88 6.39
C SER A 274 9.95 1.44 4.95
N ILE A 275 9.65 2.30 3.98
CA ILE A 275 9.86 1.98 2.56
C ILE A 275 11.34 1.89 2.23
N LYS A 276 12.15 2.87 2.67
CA LYS A 276 13.61 2.83 2.46
C LYS A 276 14.21 1.55 3.05
N ARG A 277 13.83 1.20 4.29
CA ARG A 277 14.29 -0.04 4.96
C ARG A 277 13.88 -1.30 4.19
N PHE A 278 12.61 -1.41 3.81
CA PHE A 278 12.11 -2.61 3.11
C PHE A 278 12.72 -2.73 1.71
N HIS A 279 12.91 -1.61 1.00
CA HIS A 279 13.61 -1.56 -0.28
C HIS A 279 15.04 -2.09 -0.16
N ASP A 280 15.82 -1.59 0.80
CA ASP A 280 17.19 -2.06 1.03
C ASP A 280 17.25 -3.57 1.31
N ILE A 281 16.29 -4.09 2.10
CA ILE A 281 16.17 -5.53 2.39
C ILE A 281 15.86 -6.31 1.11
N ALA A 282 14.89 -5.84 0.33
CA ALA A 282 14.44 -6.52 -0.88
C ALA A 282 15.51 -6.51 -1.98
N GLN A 283 16.21 -5.39 -2.18
CA GLN A 283 17.35 -5.29 -3.09
C GLN A 283 18.44 -6.30 -2.72
N LYS A 284 18.83 -6.36 -1.43
CA LYS A 284 19.83 -7.32 -0.94
C LYS A 284 19.38 -8.77 -1.11
N ALA A 285 18.08 -9.03 -1.02
CA ALA A 285 17.49 -10.35 -1.27
C ALA A 285 17.36 -10.68 -2.77
N GLY A 286 17.63 -9.72 -3.66
CA GLY A 286 17.55 -9.92 -5.11
C GLY A 286 16.14 -9.81 -5.68
N ALA A 287 15.25 -9.06 -5.03
CA ALA A 287 13.91 -8.78 -5.54
C ALA A 287 13.96 -8.16 -6.93
N ASP A 288 13.09 -8.64 -7.81
CA ASP A 288 13.07 -8.27 -9.22
C ASP A 288 11.67 -8.12 -9.80
N THR A 289 10.63 -8.36 -9.00
CA THR A 289 9.25 -8.35 -9.45
C THR A 289 8.43 -7.46 -8.52
N PHE A 290 7.88 -6.35 -9.01
CA PHE A 290 6.95 -5.55 -8.20
C PHE A 290 5.55 -6.17 -8.24
N LEU A 291 4.95 -6.37 -7.06
CA LEU A 291 3.56 -6.73 -6.91
C LEU A 291 2.86 -5.62 -6.12
N SER A 292 1.73 -5.12 -6.63
CA SER A 292 0.93 -4.13 -5.92
C SER A 292 -0.19 -4.77 -5.11
N ILE A 293 -0.56 -4.14 -3.98
CA ILE A 293 -1.84 -4.36 -3.28
C ILE A 293 -3.03 -3.64 -3.97
N HIS A 294 -2.74 -2.84 -5.00
CA HIS A 294 -3.70 -2.06 -5.76
C HIS A 294 -3.30 -1.98 -7.25
N PRO A 295 -4.03 -2.62 -8.19
CA PRO A 295 -3.59 -2.84 -9.58
C PRO A 295 -3.15 -1.62 -10.40
N GLN A 296 -3.55 -0.41 -10.02
CA GLN A 296 -3.27 0.86 -10.73
C GLN A 296 -1.78 1.23 -10.60
N HIS A 297 -1.16 0.90 -9.48
CA HIS A 297 0.22 1.33 -9.17
C HIS A 297 1.29 0.53 -9.91
N ASP A 298 0.93 -0.62 -10.45
CA ASP A 298 1.84 -1.47 -11.20
C ASP A 298 1.30 -1.88 -12.57
N LYS A 299 0.20 -1.27 -13.03
CA LYS A 299 -0.50 -1.62 -14.26
C LYS A 299 -0.76 -3.12 -14.35
N THR A 300 -1.21 -3.73 -13.23
CA THR A 300 -1.44 -5.19 -13.14
C THR A 300 -2.24 -5.71 -14.33
N PHE A 301 -3.32 -5.05 -14.75
CA PHE A 301 -4.16 -5.55 -15.85
C PHE A 301 -3.48 -5.53 -17.22
N ASP A 302 -2.61 -4.55 -17.49
CA ASP A 302 -1.82 -4.51 -18.71
C ASP A 302 -0.79 -5.65 -18.71
N LYS A 303 -0.13 -5.87 -17.56
CA LYS A 303 0.82 -6.96 -17.38
C LYS A 303 0.15 -8.34 -17.45
N LEU A 304 -1.04 -8.51 -16.86
CA LEU A 304 -1.84 -9.73 -16.96
C LEU A 304 -2.23 -10.01 -18.42
N THR A 305 -2.61 -8.97 -19.16
CA THR A 305 -2.89 -9.09 -20.60
C THR A 305 -1.63 -9.53 -21.34
N ALA A 306 -0.48 -8.90 -21.09
CA ALA A 306 0.78 -9.27 -21.70
C ALA A 306 1.20 -10.72 -21.38
N VAL A 307 1.00 -11.21 -20.15
CA VAL A 307 1.28 -12.60 -19.75
C VAL A 307 0.49 -13.59 -20.62
N ARG A 308 -0.78 -13.31 -20.94
CA ARG A 308 -1.63 -14.19 -21.78
C ARG A 308 -1.13 -14.34 -23.22
N PHE A 309 -0.42 -13.35 -23.73
CA PHE A 309 0.14 -13.35 -25.09
C PHE A 309 1.66 -13.59 -25.10
N ARG A 310 2.27 -13.88 -23.95
CA ARG A 310 3.70 -14.08 -23.82
C ARG A 310 4.12 -15.36 -24.55
N LYS A 311 5.09 -15.24 -25.45
CA LYS A 311 5.70 -16.38 -26.14
C LYS A 311 6.67 -17.12 -25.20
N PRO A 312 6.87 -18.45 -25.37
CA PRO A 312 7.90 -19.18 -24.64
C PRO A 312 9.28 -18.51 -24.76
N GLY A 313 9.97 -18.33 -23.64
CA GLY A 313 11.30 -17.70 -23.58
C GLY A 313 11.31 -16.15 -23.63
N ALA A 314 10.17 -15.50 -23.85
CA ALA A 314 10.10 -14.04 -23.75
C ALA A 314 10.18 -13.57 -22.28
N PRO A 315 10.73 -12.36 -22.02
CA PRO A 315 10.78 -11.80 -20.67
C PRO A 315 9.41 -11.78 -19.99
N HIS A 316 9.38 -12.04 -18.69
CA HIS A 316 8.15 -12.04 -17.92
C HIS A 316 7.69 -10.59 -17.65
N PRO A 317 6.45 -10.17 -18.01
CA PRO A 317 6.00 -8.77 -17.90
C PRO A 317 6.03 -8.15 -16.50
N PHE A 318 5.99 -8.99 -15.45
CA PHE A 318 6.11 -8.55 -14.06
C PHE A 318 7.57 -8.44 -13.56
N VAL A 319 8.53 -9.07 -14.25
CA VAL A 319 9.94 -9.11 -13.83
C VAL A 319 10.63 -7.86 -14.34
N ASN A 320 10.87 -6.91 -13.43
CA ASN A 320 11.47 -5.64 -13.72
C ASN A 320 12.05 -4.98 -12.45
N LYS A 321 13.39 -5.00 -12.32
CA LYS A 321 14.11 -4.38 -11.20
C LYS A 321 14.01 -2.86 -11.21
N GLU A 322 14.14 -2.25 -12.38
CA GLU A 322 14.09 -0.78 -12.53
C GLU A 322 12.70 -0.24 -12.15
N PHE A 323 11.63 -1.01 -12.39
CA PHE A 323 10.30 -0.67 -11.91
C PHE A 323 10.23 -0.51 -10.39
N ILE A 324 10.89 -1.40 -9.63
CA ILE A 324 10.92 -1.30 -8.16
C ILE A 324 11.65 -0.02 -7.74
N GLU A 325 12.82 0.26 -8.33
CA GLU A 325 13.61 1.46 -8.03
C GLU A 325 12.84 2.75 -8.30
N ASN A 326 12.24 2.85 -9.48
CA ASN A 326 11.49 4.03 -9.90
C ASN A 326 10.23 4.20 -9.05
N HIS A 327 9.53 3.11 -8.72
CA HIS A 327 8.33 3.18 -7.89
C HIS A 327 8.66 3.62 -6.46
N VAL A 328 9.76 3.11 -5.86
CA VAL A 328 10.24 3.55 -4.55
C VAL A 328 10.69 5.01 -4.59
N THR A 329 11.36 5.44 -5.66
CA THR A 329 11.76 6.84 -5.85
C THR A 329 10.55 7.76 -5.91
N VAL A 330 9.54 7.48 -6.75
CA VAL A 330 8.29 8.27 -6.82
C VAL A 330 7.64 8.36 -5.43
N MET A 331 7.42 7.21 -4.79
CA MET A 331 6.77 7.15 -3.49
C MET A 331 7.48 7.99 -2.42
N THR A 332 8.80 7.82 -2.28
CA THR A 332 9.56 8.48 -1.23
C THR A 332 9.78 9.95 -1.52
N GLU A 333 10.11 10.34 -2.75
CA GLU A 333 10.28 11.74 -3.14
C GLU A 333 8.95 12.51 -3.05
N CYS A 334 7.82 11.93 -3.49
CA CYS A 334 6.52 12.57 -3.29
C CYS A 334 6.21 12.78 -1.80
N MET A 335 6.53 11.82 -0.92
CA MET A 335 6.30 11.96 0.52
C MET A 335 7.22 12.99 1.19
N GLU A 336 8.47 13.11 0.74
CA GLU A 336 9.37 14.18 1.19
C GLU A 336 8.85 15.56 0.73
N ALA A 337 8.26 15.65 -0.48
CA ALA A 337 7.57 16.86 -0.91
C ALA A 337 6.38 17.22 0.01
N GLN A 338 5.59 16.23 0.44
CA GLN A 338 4.52 16.43 1.42
C GLN A 338 5.04 16.97 2.76
N LEU A 339 6.15 16.42 3.26
CA LEU A 339 6.80 16.93 4.47
C LEU A 339 7.26 18.38 4.31
N ALA A 340 7.79 18.74 3.14
CA ALA A 340 8.23 20.10 2.85
C ALA A 340 7.04 21.08 2.76
N TRP A 341 5.94 20.72 2.10
CA TRP A 341 4.71 21.54 2.08
C TRP A 341 4.08 21.71 3.46
N LEU A 342 4.15 20.68 4.31
CA LEU A 342 3.67 20.76 5.69
C LEU A 342 4.48 21.80 6.50
N LYS A 343 5.79 21.94 6.25
CA LYS A 343 6.63 22.96 6.89
C LYS A 343 6.31 24.38 6.41
N SER A 344 5.92 24.56 5.15
CA SER A 344 5.61 25.88 4.57
C SER A 344 4.27 26.45 5.02
N GLY A 345 3.42 25.66 5.70
CA GLY A 345 2.05 26.05 6.06
C GLY A 345 1.13 26.13 4.85
N SER A 346 1.48 25.50 3.73
CA SER A 346 0.73 25.53 2.47
C SER A 346 -0.43 24.52 2.41
N ASN A 347 -0.94 24.08 3.57
CA ASN A 347 -2.03 23.12 3.65
C ASN A 347 -3.38 23.79 3.47
#